data_AF-A0A9R1S4U6-F1
#
_entry.id   AF-A0A9R1S4U6-F1
#
_cell.length_a   1.000
_cell.length_b   1.000
_cell.length_c   1.000
_cell.angle_alpha   90.00
_cell.angle_beta   90.00
_cell.angle_gamma   90.00
#
_symmetry.space_group_name_H-M   'P 1'
#
loop_
_entity.id
_entity.type
_entity.pdbx_description
1 polymer ?
#
loop_
_entity_poly.entity_id
_entity_poly.type
_entity_poly.pdbx_seq_one_letter_code
_entity_poly.pdbx_strand_id
1 'polypeptide(L)'
;MCKKMGMISKSKGYGERRCLSVYKTKNTQGAVKEEGPSKLGFSEEARQILLDLFTHYPPDDAELNGDAVKNPGDKAAKILWKTDTAFSRPAMQKHDIAKKVKMLTSKLNDTRQLRKIGEGRSKLPIASFKDHISSTLENHQVVLISGETGCGKTTQVPQYILDHVWGKGESCKIICTQPRRISAMSVAERISVERGETVGDTVGYKVY
;
A
#
# COMPACT_ATOMS: atom_id res chain seq x y z
N MET A 1 20.59 21.85 -9.47
CA MET A 1 19.79 20.72 -8.94
C MET A 1 20.59 19.43 -8.82
N CYS A 2 21.18 18.88 -9.89
CA CYS A 2 21.83 17.56 -9.86
C CYS A 2 22.95 17.40 -8.82
N LYS A 3 23.83 18.41 -8.63
CA LYS A 3 24.87 18.40 -7.58
C LYS A 3 24.30 18.35 -6.15
N LYS A 4 23.15 19.01 -5.89
CA LYS A 4 22.48 18.95 -4.57
C LYS A 4 21.85 17.58 -4.30
N MET A 5 21.64 16.77 -5.35
CA MET A 5 21.07 15.43 -5.28
C MET A 5 22.14 14.32 -5.42
N GLY A 6 23.43 14.64 -5.28
CA GLY A 6 24.51 13.66 -5.37
C GLY A 6 24.71 13.05 -6.77
N MET A 7 24.21 13.71 -7.82
CA MET A 7 24.31 13.26 -9.21
C MET A 7 25.29 14.12 -10.00
N ILE A 8 26.07 13.50 -10.88
CA ILE A 8 26.98 14.20 -11.79
C ILE A 8 26.21 14.49 -13.08
N SER A 9 26.19 15.76 -13.48
CA SER A 9 25.65 16.19 -14.78
C SER A 9 26.77 16.69 -15.68
N LYS A 10 26.82 16.18 -16.91
CA LYS A 10 27.69 16.69 -17.98
C LYS A 10 26.82 17.23 -19.12
N SER A 11 27.13 18.43 -19.60
CA SER A 11 26.50 19.03 -20.78
C SER A 11 27.44 18.86 -21.97
N LYS A 12 26.93 18.45 -23.12
CA LYS A 12 27.67 18.42 -24.40
C LYS A 12 26.85 19.10 -25.49
N GLY A 13 27.54 19.64 -26.51
CA GLY A 13 26.92 20.32 -27.65
C GLY A 13 26.60 21.80 -27.42
N TYR A 14 26.27 22.50 -28.50
CA TYR A 14 25.88 23.91 -28.55
C TYR A 14 24.52 24.07 -29.28
N GLY A 15 23.74 25.08 -28.88
CA GLY A 15 22.44 25.38 -29.49
C GLY A 15 21.40 24.27 -29.31
N GLU A 16 20.63 23.99 -30.37
CA GLU A 16 19.56 22.99 -30.39
C GLU A 16 20.06 21.54 -30.24
N ARG A 17 21.36 21.29 -30.42
CA ARG A 17 21.98 19.96 -30.21
C ARG A 17 22.58 19.79 -28.81
N ARG A 18 22.24 20.68 -27.87
CA ARG A 18 22.72 20.59 -26.50
C ARG A 18 22.03 19.43 -25.77
N CYS A 19 22.82 18.48 -25.29
CA CYS A 19 22.35 17.36 -24.50
C CYS A 19 22.93 17.38 -23.09
N LEU A 20 22.10 16.98 -22.12
CA LEU A 20 22.47 16.85 -20.71
C LEU A 20 22.46 15.36 -20.35
N SER A 21 23.60 14.85 -19.90
CA SER A 21 23.73 13.50 -19.36
C SER A 21 23.85 13.58 -17.84
N VAL A 22 22.92 12.94 -17.13
CA VAL A 22 22.93 12.86 -15.66
C VAL A 22 23.13 11.41 -15.26
N TYR A 23 24.13 11.14 -14.42
CA TYR A 23 24.42 9.79 -13.94
C TYR A 23 24.78 9.81 -12.45
N LYS A 24 24.39 8.74 -11.75
CA LYS A 24 24.64 8.54 -10.32
C LYS A 24 25.94 7.76 -10.15
N THR A 25 26.88 8.30 -9.39
CA THR A 25 28.13 7.60 -9.07
C THR A 25 27.83 6.45 -8.11
N LYS A 26 28.16 5.21 -8.50
CA LYS A 26 28.24 4.09 -7.56
C LYS A 26 29.46 4.35 -6.68
N ASN A 27 29.25 4.81 -5.46
CA ASN A 27 30.31 4.84 -4.46
C ASN A 27 30.53 3.39 -4.01
N THR A 28 31.68 2.82 -4.35
CA THR A 28 32.17 1.54 -3.84
C THR A 28 32.58 1.73 -2.38
N GLN A 29 31.62 1.61 -1.46
CA GLN A 29 31.90 1.32 -0.06
C GLN A 29 30.78 0.44 0.52
N GLY A 30 31.20 -0.68 1.09
CA GLY A 30 30.53 -1.31 2.22
C GLY A 30 29.55 -2.41 1.86
N ALA A 31 29.86 -3.62 2.32
CA ALA A 31 28.99 -4.77 2.47
C ALA A 31 27.50 -4.43 2.64
N VAL A 32 26.65 -5.16 1.93
CA VAL A 32 25.21 -5.23 2.19
C VAL A 32 25.04 -5.87 3.58
N LYS A 33 25.04 -5.03 4.63
CA LYS A 33 24.29 -5.32 5.83
C LYS A 33 22.83 -5.08 5.48
N GLU A 34 22.00 -6.10 5.65
CA GLU A 34 20.56 -5.93 5.78
C GLU A 34 20.32 -5.01 6.98
N GLU A 35 20.24 -3.71 6.72
CA GLU A 35 19.73 -2.76 7.69
C GLU A 35 18.20 -2.89 7.67
N GLY A 36 17.65 -3.26 8.83
CA GLY A 36 16.22 -3.17 9.10
C GLY A 36 15.68 -1.74 8.88
N PRO A 37 14.39 -1.50 9.12
CA PRO A 37 13.76 -0.25 8.72
C PRO A 37 14.54 0.95 9.28
N SER A 38 15.08 1.76 8.37
CA SER A 38 15.71 3.03 8.73
C SER A 38 14.63 3.86 9.40
N LYS A 39 14.75 4.03 10.71
CA LYS A 39 13.84 4.89 11.47
C LYS A 39 13.98 6.29 10.91
N LEU A 40 13.00 6.73 10.13
CA LEU A 40 12.91 8.13 9.73
C LEU A 40 12.54 8.92 11.00
N GLY A 41 13.52 9.61 11.57
CA GLY A 41 13.26 10.55 12.65
C GLY A 41 12.57 11.78 12.08
N PHE A 42 11.44 12.18 12.66
CA PHE A 42 10.88 13.51 12.45
C PHE A 42 11.73 14.53 13.20
N SER A 43 11.89 15.74 12.65
CA SER A 43 12.44 16.86 13.40
C SER A 43 11.51 17.22 14.55
N GLU A 44 12.01 17.94 15.56
CA GLU A 44 11.19 18.38 16.70
C GLU A 44 10.01 19.25 16.25
N GLU A 45 10.18 20.06 15.21
CA GLU A 45 9.12 20.88 14.62
C GLU A 45 8.06 20.03 13.92
N ALA A 46 8.48 18.95 13.23
CA ALA A 46 7.55 18.03 12.60
C ALA A 46 6.78 17.19 13.65
N ARG A 47 7.40 16.85 14.79
CA ARG A 47 6.73 16.21 15.93
C ARG A 47 5.68 17.14 16.55
N GLN A 48 6.06 18.38 16.85
CA GLN A 48 5.23 19.60 16.78
C GLN A 48 3.87 19.43 16.13
N ILE A 49 3.94 19.50 14.81
CA ILE A 49 2.79 19.58 13.93
C ILE A 49 2.02 18.26 13.93
N LEU A 50 2.71 17.12 13.99
CA LEU A 50 2.05 15.82 14.03
C LEU A 50 1.28 15.60 15.33
N LEU A 51 1.82 16.02 16.47
CA LEU A 51 1.14 15.94 17.76
C LEU A 51 -0.09 16.85 17.78
N ASP A 52 0.03 18.08 17.30
CA ASP A 52 -1.11 18.99 17.14
C ASP A 52 -2.17 18.43 16.18
N LEU A 53 -1.74 17.79 15.08
CA LEU A 53 -2.66 17.13 14.17
C LEU A 53 -3.38 15.96 14.84
N PHE A 54 -2.67 15.14 15.61
CA PHE A 54 -3.26 13.98 16.30
C PHE A 54 -4.08 14.34 17.54
N THR A 55 -3.87 15.51 18.16
CA THR A 55 -4.79 15.99 19.22
C THR A 55 -6.12 16.43 18.62
N HIS A 56 -6.12 17.02 17.42
CA HIS A 56 -7.33 17.43 16.71
C HIS A 56 -8.02 16.28 15.96
N TYR A 57 -7.26 15.29 15.50
CA TYR A 57 -7.73 14.10 14.80
C TYR A 57 -7.09 12.85 15.43
N PRO A 58 -7.54 12.45 16.63
CA PRO A 58 -7.00 11.29 17.31
C PRO A 58 -7.13 10.07 16.40
N PRO A 59 -6.02 9.34 16.14
CA PRO A 59 -6.11 8.06 15.46
C PRO A 59 -7.06 7.17 16.25
N ASP A 60 -8.14 6.70 15.62
CA ASP A 60 -9.22 6.01 16.32
C ASP A 60 -8.73 4.70 16.97
N ASP A 61 -8.62 4.69 18.30
CA ASP A 61 -8.24 3.52 19.12
C ASP A 61 -9.40 2.53 19.31
N ALA A 62 -10.61 2.83 18.83
CA ALA A 62 -11.78 1.98 19.02
C ALA A 62 -11.70 0.62 18.28
N GLU A 63 -10.67 0.40 17.45
CA GLU A 63 -10.50 -0.83 16.67
C GLU A 63 -9.54 -1.87 17.30
N LEU A 64 -8.84 -1.53 18.39
CA LEU A 64 -7.88 -2.44 19.05
C LEU A 64 -8.53 -3.36 20.10
N ASN A 65 -9.61 -2.92 20.74
CA ASN A 65 -10.34 -3.73 21.71
C ASN A 65 -11.69 -4.10 21.14
N GLY A 66 -11.85 -5.37 20.76
CA GLY A 66 -13.08 -5.96 20.26
C GLY A 66 -14.21 -6.07 21.28
N ASP A 67 -14.43 -5.04 22.12
CA ASP A 67 -15.57 -4.95 23.01
C ASP A 67 -16.27 -3.59 22.87
N ALA A 68 -17.49 -3.68 22.35
CA ALA A 68 -18.42 -2.56 22.24
C ALA A 68 -18.87 -2.12 23.64
N VAL A 69 -18.19 -1.14 24.25
CA VAL A 69 -18.70 -0.46 25.44
C VAL A 69 -19.38 0.85 25.04
N LYS A 70 -20.71 0.84 25.16
CA LYS A 70 -21.59 2.00 25.07
C LYS A 70 -21.25 2.97 26.21
N ASN A 71 -20.99 4.24 25.89
CA ASN A 71 -21.33 5.36 26.77
C ASN A 71 -21.88 6.56 25.97
N PRO A 72 -22.81 7.34 26.55
CA PRO A 72 -23.70 8.22 25.81
C PRO A 72 -23.27 9.68 25.96
N GLY A 73 -22.51 10.19 24.99
CA GLY A 73 -22.14 11.62 24.90
C GLY A 73 -22.13 12.14 23.46
N ASP A 74 -21.62 11.35 22.51
CA ASP A 74 -21.39 11.81 21.14
C ASP A 74 -22.45 11.32 20.14
N LYS A 75 -23.74 11.57 20.43
CA LYS A 75 -24.83 11.10 19.55
C LYS A 75 -24.84 11.80 18.19
N ALA A 76 -24.41 13.06 18.09
CA ALA A 76 -24.45 13.81 16.83
C ALA A 76 -23.36 13.37 15.82
N ALA A 77 -22.12 13.17 16.28
CA ALA A 77 -21.02 12.67 15.42
C ALA A 77 -21.21 11.20 15.01
N LYS A 78 -21.77 10.37 15.90
CA LYS A 78 -22.06 8.94 15.62
C LYS A 78 -23.17 8.71 14.59
N ILE A 79 -24.14 9.61 14.43
CA ILE A 79 -25.24 9.41 13.47
C ILE A 79 -24.74 9.62 12.03
N LEU A 80 -23.82 10.57 11.80
CA LEU A 80 -23.35 10.90 10.46
C LEU A 80 -22.36 9.86 9.90
N TRP A 81 -21.55 9.23 10.74
CA TRP A 81 -20.61 8.17 10.30
C TRP A 81 -21.26 6.79 10.18
N LYS A 82 -22.38 6.55 10.87
CA LYS A 82 -23.12 5.28 10.79
C LYS A 82 -23.71 5.01 9.41
N THR A 83 -23.94 6.04 8.60
CA THR A 83 -24.45 5.88 7.24
C THR A 83 -23.34 5.67 6.20
N ASP A 84 -22.07 5.93 6.54
CA ASP A 84 -20.97 5.76 5.60
C ASP A 84 -20.37 4.36 5.71
N THR A 85 -21.06 3.39 5.12
CA THR A 85 -20.57 2.00 4.95
C THR A 85 -19.24 1.93 4.18
N ALA A 86 -18.76 3.05 3.61
CA ALA A 86 -17.49 3.14 2.92
C ALA A 86 -16.28 2.85 3.82
N PHE A 87 -16.34 3.10 5.13
CA PHE A 87 -15.20 2.89 6.04
C PHE A 87 -15.42 1.77 7.06
N SER A 88 -16.61 1.17 7.15
CA SER A 88 -16.86 0.05 8.06
C SER A 88 -16.12 -1.21 7.65
N ARG A 89 -15.66 -2.00 8.63
CA ARG A 89 -15.07 -3.33 8.40
C ARG A 89 -16.06 -4.23 7.64
N PRO A 90 -15.58 -5.06 6.70
CA PRO A 90 -16.46 -5.98 6.00
C PRO A 90 -16.94 -7.04 6.99
N ALA A 91 -18.25 -7.28 7.04
CA ALA A 91 -18.81 -8.40 7.79
C ALA A 91 -18.63 -9.69 6.97
N MET A 92 -17.46 -10.32 7.06
CA MET A 92 -17.20 -11.62 6.43
C MET A 92 -16.73 -12.62 7.49
N GLN A 93 -17.39 -13.79 7.54
CA GLN A 93 -17.03 -14.82 8.51
C GLN A 93 -15.76 -15.56 8.08
N LYS A 94 -15.03 -16.11 9.06
CA LYS A 94 -13.78 -16.86 8.83
C LYS A 94 -13.93 -17.98 7.80
N HIS A 95 -15.08 -18.67 7.79
CA HIS A 95 -15.34 -19.75 6.83
C HIS A 95 -15.51 -19.24 5.39
N ASP A 96 -16.13 -18.07 5.20
CA ASP A 96 -16.30 -17.43 3.89
C ASP A 96 -14.95 -16.98 3.34
N ILE A 97 -14.09 -16.42 4.20
CA ILE A 97 -12.72 -16.03 3.83
C ILE A 97 -11.94 -17.27 3.37
N ALA A 98 -11.96 -18.35 4.14
CA ALA A 98 -11.27 -19.60 3.79
C ALA A 98 -11.78 -20.17 2.46
N LYS A 99 -13.10 -20.12 2.21
CA LYS A 99 -13.71 -20.54 0.94
C LYS A 99 -13.23 -19.69 -0.23
N LYS A 100 -13.21 -18.36 -0.07
CA LYS A 100 -12.70 -17.44 -1.10
C LYS A 100 -11.22 -17.66 -1.40
N VAL A 101 -10.38 -17.76 -0.37
CA VAL A 101 -8.94 -18.02 -0.51
C VAL A 101 -8.73 -19.33 -1.29
N LYS A 102 -9.41 -20.41 -0.90
CA LYS A 102 -9.30 -21.71 -1.59
C LYS A 102 -9.70 -21.63 -3.06
N MET A 103 -10.80 -20.93 -3.37
CA MET A 103 -11.27 -20.72 -4.74
C MET A 103 -10.28 -19.89 -5.58
N LEU A 104 -9.65 -18.88 -4.99
CA LEU A 104 -8.65 -18.06 -5.69
C LEU A 104 -7.38 -18.85 -5.97
N THR A 105 -6.90 -19.62 -5.00
CA THR A 105 -5.72 -20.48 -5.17
C THR A 105 -5.96 -21.55 -6.24
N SER A 106 -7.15 -22.16 -6.30
CA SER A 106 -7.45 -23.13 -7.37
C SER A 106 -7.45 -22.48 -8.75
N LYS A 107 -8.15 -21.34 -8.92
CA LYS A 107 -8.18 -20.59 -10.19
C LYS A 107 -6.78 -20.20 -10.69
N LEU A 108 -5.93 -19.74 -9.78
CA LEU A 108 -4.54 -19.35 -10.07
C LEU A 108 -3.73 -20.54 -10.61
N ASN A 109 -3.95 -21.74 -10.08
CA ASN A 109 -3.22 -22.94 -10.50
C ASN A 109 -3.75 -23.54 -11.81
N ASP A 110 -5.06 -23.45 -12.05
CA ASP A 110 -5.73 -24.04 -13.22
C ASP A 110 -5.48 -23.22 -14.49
N THR A 111 -5.34 -21.91 -14.37
CA THR A 111 -5.27 -21.01 -15.53
C THR A 111 -3.82 -20.66 -15.88
N ARG A 112 -3.34 -21.12 -17.05
CA ARG A 112 -1.99 -20.83 -17.55
C ARG A 112 -1.66 -19.33 -17.60
N GLN A 113 -2.63 -18.50 -17.97
CA GLN A 113 -2.46 -17.03 -18.02
C GLN A 113 -2.20 -16.45 -16.63
N LEU A 114 -2.96 -16.88 -15.61
CA LEU A 114 -2.80 -16.40 -14.24
C LEU A 114 -1.47 -16.86 -13.63
N ARG A 115 -1.00 -18.08 -13.95
CA ARG A 115 0.35 -18.53 -13.56
C ARG A 115 1.45 -17.62 -14.10
N LYS A 116 1.38 -17.26 -15.38
CA LYS A 116 2.34 -16.32 -15.99
C LYS A 116 2.31 -14.94 -15.32
N ILE A 117 1.11 -14.47 -14.95
CA ILE A 117 0.97 -13.20 -14.22
C ILE A 117 1.59 -13.32 -12.82
N GLY A 118 1.37 -14.42 -12.11
CA GLY A 118 2.00 -14.72 -10.83
C GLY A 118 3.53 -14.74 -10.90
N GLU A 119 4.11 -15.37 -11.93
CA GLU A 119 5.55 -15.33 -12.21
C GLU A 119 6.07 -13.92 -12.53
N GLY A 120 5.25 -13.08 -13.17
CA GLY A 120 5.56 -11.67 -13.40
C GLY A 120 5.59 -10.87 -12.10
N ARG A 121 4.64 -11.12 -11.20
CA ARG A 121 4.53 -10.47 -9.89
C ARG A 121 5.71 -10.80 -8.99
N SER A 122 6.16 -12.07 -8.98
CA SER A 122 7.31 -12.48 -8.16
C SER A 122 8.64 -11.87 -8.62
N LYS A 123 8.72 -11.39 -9.86
CA LYS A 123 9.90 -10.68 -10.40
C LYS A 123 9.91 -9.18 -10.11
N LEU A 124 8.83 -8.62 -9.57
CA LEU A 124 8.79 -7.20 -9.23
C LEU A 124 9.74 -6.92 -8.04
N PRO A 125 10.47 -5.80 -8.04
CA PRO A 125 11.40 -5.47 -6.94
C PRO A 125 10.74 -5.45 -5.55
N ILE A 126 9.44 -5.12 -5.47
CA ILE A 126 8.72 -5.11 -4.18
C ILE A 126 8.42 -6.51 -3.62
N ALA A 127 8.54 -7.58 -4.43
CA ALA A 127 8.19 -8.93 -4.02
C ALA A 127 9.06 -9.44 -2.85
N SER A 128 10.35 -9.10 -2.84
CA SER A 128 11.26 -9.46 -1.73
C SER A 128 10.93 -8.77 -0.41
N PHE A 129 10.09 -7.73 -0.42
CA PHE A 129 9.71 -6.97 0.77
C PHE A 129 8.33 -7.36 1.31
N LYS A 130 7.65 -8.37 0.73
CA LYS A 130 6.30 -8.77 1.11
C LYS A 130 6.14 -9.01 2.62
N ASP A 131 7.00 -9.85 3.18
CA ASP A 131 6.92 -10.23 4.60
C ASP A 131 7.29 -9.05 5.50
N HIS A 132 8.30 -8.28 5.11
CA HIS A 132 8.72 -7.08 5.83
C HIS A 132 7.65 -5.98 5.85
N ILE A 133 6.91 -5.79 4.76
CA ILE A 133 5.77 -4.84 4.71
C ILE A 133 4.68 -5.30 5.68
N SER A 134 4.35 -6.59 5.66
CA SER A 134 3.29 -7.17 6.49
C SER A 134 3.63 -7.06 7.98
N SER A 135 4.87 -7.41 8.37
CA SER A 135 5.34 -7.28 9.76
C SER A 135 5.42 -5.82 10.21
N THR A 136 5.82 -4.90 9.34
CA THR A 136 5.91 -3.48 9.70
C THR A 136 4.53 -2.90 9.98
N LEU A 137 3.51 -3.27 9.18
CA LEU A 137 2.13 -2.82 9.36
C LEU A 137 1.47 -3.34 10.64
N GLU A 138 1.83 -4.54 11.10
CA GLU A 138 1.31 -5.06 12.38
C GLU A 138 1.81 -4.28 13.58
N ASN A 139 3.05 -3.78 13.49
CA ASN A 139 3.73 -3.12 14.60
C ASN A 139 3.59 -1.60 14.58
N HIS A 140 3.08 -1.01 13.49
CA HIS A 140 3.02 0.44 13.32
C HIS A 140 1.71 0.85 12.67
N GLN A 141 1.02 1.81 13.29
CA GLN A 141 -0.20 2.40 12.76
C GLN A 141 0.02 3.16 11.44
N VAL A 142 1.21 3.76 11.26
CA VAL A 142 1.58 4.54 10.07
C VAL A 142 2.89 4.02 9.50
N VAL A 143 2.90 3.70 8.21
CA VAL A 143 4.06 3.16 7.49
C VAL A 143 4.29 3.94 6.20
N LEU A 144 5.53 4.39 5.97
CA LEU A 144 5.95 5.01 4.71
C LEU A 144 6.63 3.97 3.81
N ILE A 145 6.01 3.67 2.68
CA ILE A 145 6.59 2.77 1.67
C ILE A 145 7.15 3.61 0.51
N SER A 146 8.47 3.65 0.39
CA SER A 146 9.17 4.34 -0.70
C SER A 146 9.78 3.33 -1.68
N GLY A 147 9.86 3.72 -2.95
CA GLY A 147 10.50 2.91 -3.99
C GLY A 147 10.38 3.55 -5.36
N GLU A 148 11.14 3.06 -6.34
CA GLU A 148 11.17 3.60 -7.70
C GLU A 148 9.83 3.39 -8.45
N THR A 149 9.58 4.18 -9.49
CA THR A 149 8.42 3.98 -10.36
C THR A 149 8.52 2.61 -11.03
N GLY A 150 7.41 1.87 -11.08
CA GLY A 150 7.39 0.52 -11.67
C GLY A 150 7.85 -0.61 -10.73
N CYS A 151 8.26 -0.32 -9.49
CA CYS A 151 8.65 -1.38 -8.55
C CYS A 151 7.46 -2.23 -8.04
N GLY A 152 6.22 -1.80 -8.27
CA GLY A 152 5.00 -2.55 -7.93
C GLY A 152 4.23 -2.05 -6.70
N LYS A 153 4.57 -0.90 -6.10
CA LYS A 153 3.89 -0.36 -4.89
C LYS A 153 2.36 -0.36 -4.99
N THR A 154 1.83 0.37 -5.96
CA THR A 154 0.39 0.60 -6.10
C THR A 154 -0.41 -0.67 -6.38
N THR A 155 0.18 -1.66 -7.06
CA THR A 155 -0.51 -2.90 -7.42
C THR A 155 -0.32 -4.00 -6.38
N GLN A 156 0.86 -4.12 -5.78
CA GLN A 156 1.20 -5.27 -4.93
C GLN A 156 0.98 -5.03 -3.43
N VAL A 157 1.23 -3.82 -2.92
CA VAL A 157 1.09 -3.56 -1.47
C VAL A 157 -0.33 -3.86 -0.98
N PRO A 158 -1.42 -3.38 -1.63
CA PRO A 158 -2.77 -3.68 -1.18
C PRO A 158 -3.08 -5.19 -1.20
N GLN A 159 -2.54 -5.91 -2.20
CA GLN A 159 -2.71 -7.36 -2.30
C GLN A 159 -1.98 -8.10 -1.19
N TYR A 160 -0.76 -7.69 -0.83
CA TYR A 160 -0.01 -8.31 0.25
C TYR A 160 -0.71 -8.15 1.59
N ILE A 161 -1.24 -6.95 1.87
CA ILE A 161 -2.02 -6.68 3.09
C ILE A 161 -3.28 -7.55 3.11
N LEU A 162 -4.02 -7.60 2.00
CA LEU A 162 -5.24 -8.40 1.90
C LEU A 162 -4.97 -9.89 2.12
N ASP A 163 -3.99 -10.43 1.41
CA ASP A 163 -3.63 -11.85 1.47
C ASP A 163 -3.11 -12.22 2.87
N HIS A 164 -2.37 -11.32 3.53
CA HIS A 164 -1.87 -11.52 4.89
C HIS A 164 -3.00 -11.58 5.92
N VAL A 165 -3.94 -10.64 5.89
CA VAL A 165 -5.09 -10.61 6.81
C VAL A 165 -6.04 -11.78 6.56
N TRP A 166 -6.30 -12.12 5.29
CA TRP A 166 -7.09 -13.32 4.95
C TRP A 166 -6.40 -14.62 5.37
N GLY A 167 -5.07 -14.67 5.34
CA GLY A 167 -4.29 -15.80 5.85
C GLY A 167 -4.53 -16.08 7.34
N LYS A 168 -4.86 -15.05 8.12
CA LYS A 168 -5.27 -15.16 9.53
C LYS A 168 -6.74 -15.52 9.71
N GLY A 169 -7.52 -15.48 8.63
CA GLY A 169 -8.98 -15.67 8.66
C GLY A 169 -9.73 -14.44 9.14
N GLU A 170 -9.12 -13.26 9.03
CA GLU A 170 -9.71 -11.97 9.38
C GLU A 170 -10.16 -11.22 8.12
N SER A 171 -11.17 -10.37 8.26
CA SER A 171 -11.68 -9.53 7.18
C SER A 171 -11.07 -8.13 7.29
N CYS A 172 -10.53 -7.60 6.18
CA CYS A 172 -10.11 -6.21 6.09
C CYS A 172 -10.75 -5.48 4.92
N LYS A 173 -10.80 -4.15 5.02
CA LYS A 173 -11.16 -3.24 3.95
C LYS A 173 -9.98 -2.31 3.70
N ILE A 174 -9.49 -2.30 2.46
CA ILE A 174 -8.33 -1.51 2.06
C ILE A 174 -8.81 -0.44 1.09
N ILE A 175 -8.49 0.82 1.37
CA ILE A 175 -8.81 1.96 0.52
C ILE A 175 -7.50 2.52 -0.03
N CYS A 176 -7.39 2.55 -1.35
CA CYS A 176 -6.26 3.16 -2.04
C CYS A 176 -6.74 4.39 -2.80
N THR A 177 -6.26 5.56 -2.41
CA THR A 177 -6.57 6.81 -3.11
C THR A 177 -5.67 6.98 -4.32
N GLN A 178 -6.19 7.56 -5.40
CA GLN A 178 -5.44 7.94 -6.59
C GLN A 178 -5.86 9.34 -7.03
N PRO A 179 -4.91 10.25 -7.34
CA PRO A 179 -5.24 11.63 -7.69
C PRO A 179 -5.92 11.76 -9.06
N ARG A 180 -5.85 10.74 -9.91
CA ARG A 180 -6.42 10.75 -11.27
C ARG A 180 -7.44 9.63 -11.41
N ARG A 181 -8.62 9.98 -11.96
CA ARG A 181 -9.72 9.03 -12.23
C ARG A 181 -9.27 7.82 -13.06
N ILE A 182 -8.54 8.07 -14.15
CA ILE A 182 -8.03 7.00 -15.03
C ILE A 182 -7.05 6.06 -14.31
N SER A 183 -6.27 6.57 -13.35
CA SER A 183 -5.35 5.76 -12.55
C SER A 183 -6.11 4.87 -11.56
N ALA A 184 -7.18 5.38 -10.93
CA ALA A 184 -8.02 4.58 -10.05
C ALA A 184 -8.66 3.40 -10.80
N MET A 185 -9.26 3.66 -11.97
CA MET A 185 -9.88 2.64 -12.82
C MET A 185 -8.86 1.59 -13.27
N SER A 186 -7.75 2.03 -13.88
CA SER A 186 -6.74 1.14 -14.45
C SER A 186 -6.06 0.28 -13.39
N VAL A 187 -5.79 0.82 -12.19
CA VAL A 187 -5.22 0.04 -11.09
C VAL A 187 -6.20 -1.03 -10.61
N ALA A 188 -7.47 -0.69 -10.42
CA ALA A 188 -8.47 -1.66 -9.98
C ALA A 188 -8.68 -2.79 -11.00
N GLU A 189 -8.77 -2.45 -12.29
CA GLU A 189 -8.83 -3.43 -13.38
C GLU A 189 -7.59 -4.33 -13.40
N ARG A 190 -6.40 -3.73 -13.29
CA ARG A 190 -5.13 -4.46 -13.29
C ARG A 190 -5.05 -5.45 -12.14
N ILE A 191 -5.39 -5.02 -10.92
CA ILE A 191 -5.35 -5.88 -9.74
C ILE A 191 -6.38 -7.01 -9.86
N SER A 192 -7.59 -6.73 -10.36
CA SER A 192 -8.63 -7.75 -10.56
C SER A 192 -8.14 -8.87 -11.49
N VAL A 193 -7.52 -8.49 -12.62
CA VAL A 193 -6.89 -9.45 -13.55
C VAL A 193 -5.76 -10.23 -12.88
N GLU A 194 -4.92 -9.58 -12.09
CA GLU A 194 -3.83 -10.24 -11.34
C GLU A 194 -4.31 -11.25 -10.30
N ARG A 195 -5.56 -11.12 -9.83
CA ARG A 195 -6.22 -12.05 -8.91
C ARG A 195 -7.10 -13.08 -9.60
N GLY A 196 -7.30 -12.99 -10.92
CA GLY A 196 -8.23 -13.86 -11.64
C GLY A 196 -9.70 -13.60 -11.29
N GLU A 197 -10.02 -12.35 -11.00
CA GLU A 197 -11.34 -11.87 -10.59
C GLU A 197 -11.84 -10.77 -11.54
N THR A 198 -13.12 -10.44 -11.41
CA THR A 198 -13.72 -9.31 -12.11
C THR A 198 -13.75 -8.10 -11.18
N VAL A 199 -13.64 -6.89 -11.74
CA VAL A 199 -13.86 -5.67 -10.97
C VAL A 199 -15.26 -5.72 -10.37
N GLY A 200 -15.35 -5.50 -9.06
CA GLY A 200 -16.59 -5.63 -8.27
C GLY A 200 -16.60 -6.86 -7.34
N ASP A 201 -15.70 -7.84 -7.53
CA ASP A 201 -15.57 -8.99 -6.64
C ASP A 201 -14.91 -8.59 -5.31
N THR A 202 -13.57 -8.64 -5.25
CA THR A 202 -12.80 -8.24 -4.06
C THR A 202 -12.11 -6.89 -4.26
N VAL A 203 -11.99 -6.45 -5.51
CA VAL A 203 -11.37 -5.20 -5.91
C VAL A 203 -12.38 -4.37 -6.69
N GLY A 204 -12.45 -3.08 -6.38
CA GLY A 204 -13.33 -2.14 -7.06
C GLY A 204 -12.76 -0.73 -7.05
N TYR A 205 -13.44 0.19 -7.71
CA TYR A 205 -13.11 1.61 -7.67
C TYR A 205 -14.39 2.43 -7.52
N LYS A 206 -14.24 3.62 -6.93
CA LYS A 206 -15.27 4.65 -6.90
C LYS A 206 -14.62 5.95 -7.34
N VAL A 207 -15.19 6.57 -8.37
CA VAL A 207 -14.77 7.88 -8.85
C VAL A 207 -15.95 8.84 -8.71
N TYR A 208 -15.64 10.08 -8.36
CA TYR A 208 -16.58 11.20 -8.32
C TYR A 208 -16.22 12.18 -9.43
#